data_AF-A0A7K4HG06-F1
#
_entry.id   AF-A0A7K4HG06-F1
#
_cell.length_a   1.000
_cell.length_b   1.000
_cell.length_c   1.000
_cell.angle_alpha   90.00
_cell.angle_beta   90.00
_cell.angle_gamma   90.00
#
_symmetry.space_group_name_H-M   'P 1'
#
loop_
_entity.id
_entity.type
_entity.pdbx_description
1 polymer ?
#
loop_
_entity_poly.entity_id
_entity_poly.type
_entity_poly.pdbx_seq_one_letter_code
_entity_poly.pdbx_strand_id
1 'polypeptide(L)'
;MTDEKEAVSESGKIFIKMSAFNDMLSHVLRFTNISLDFHDQVLGFCLGNRDPNNNNLIVSQVIPITHGDIVELGFSEKIHKFLVQTKEETEGKDIEVLGWYHSHPESESFFFSDVDKKNHLNFQNEKTPNAFGIVFDHSKLQMGSNFGLEVFRLEEPKKGVKSKAIKVEYEIEAPKSLDFYRRIQKLVEYGQMKNPIIIREKLEMNDQIPPDLQEIPMSVEQLDSDVELKYPNIEPVVEGVKKGLQNFSNLVLNNYKMELETWSTEFNDGALIGLAKISNSISYMNSAINNGFEKVEKWIDLNFKERIDEYKGKIEGYVKKRIVGQEDLKSNTSNIKESLINEINKNLEQSIEVITKSIKKDLNETINKLYELSMQDKKIKESIEKSSNQISNLTYMIENLSIDMLKGISAINHPFELNLSTNYDKTISELELFNSNFVELEELIERLQSIIPDFRNIKK
;
A
#
# COMPACT_ATOMS: atom_id res chain seq x y z
N MET A 1 27.63 16.55 40.88
CA MET A 1 27.14 16.70 39.50
C MET A 1 27.33 18.15 39.16
N THR A 2 28.24 18.45 38.24
CA THR A 2 28.43 19.78 37.68
C THR A 2 27.25 20.08 36.77
N ASP A 3 26.46 21.09 37.11
CA ASP A 3 25.45 21.68 36.23
C ASP A 3 26.16 22.20 34.98
N GLU A 4 26.23 21.38 33.94
CA GLU A 4 26.51 21.87 32.59
C GLU A 4 25.37 22.84 32.24
N LYS A 5 25.66 24.15 32.28
CA LYS A 5 24.76 25.16 31.72
C LYS A 5 24.41 24.73 30.30
N GLU A 6 23.15 24.37 30.10
CA GLU A 6 22.64 24.00 28.78
C GLU A 6 22.99 25.10 27.78
N ALA A 7 23.60 24.72 26.66
CA ALA A 7 23.98 25.67 25.62
C ALA A 7 22.71 26.26 25.00
N VAL A 8 22.64 27.60 24.96
CA VAL A 8 21.55 28.36 24.32
C VAL A 8 22.07 28.93 23.01
N SER A 9 21.29 28.80 21.94
CA SER A 9 21.63 29.37 20.63
C SER A 9 21.64 30.89 20.68
N GLU A 10 22.75 31.51 20.28
CA GLU A 10 22.92 32.97 20.28
C GLU A 10 22.25 33.68 19.08
N SER A 11 21.62 32.94 18.15
CA SER A 11 21.06 33.51 16.91
C SER A 11 19.64 33.03 16.61
N GLY A 12 18.82 33.93 16.04
CA GLY A 12 17.48 33.63 15.59
C GLY A 12 16.51 33.31 16.73
N LYS A 13 16.25 34.32 17.57
CA LYS A 13 15.24 34.27 18.65
C LYS A 13 13.85 34.04 18.05
N ILE A 14 13.00 33.31 18.76
CA ILE A 14 11.65 32.97 18.31
C ILE A 14 10.61 33.82 19.02
N PHE A 15 9.87 34.64 18.29
CA PHE A 15 8.73 35.39 18.80
C PHE A 15 7.43 34.70 18.41
N ILE A 16 6.67 34.23 19.39
CA ILE A 16 5.41 33.49 19.18
C ILE A 16 4.25 34.45 19.42
N LYS A 17 3.49 34.77 18.37
CA LYS A 17 2.26 35.56 18.54
C LYS A 17 1.27 34.82 19.42
N MET A 18 0.49 35.58 20.19
CA MET A 18 -0.48 35.02 21.13
C MET A 18 -1.53 34.14 20.42
N SER A 19 -1.92 34.49 19.18
CA SER A 19 -2.80 33.64 18.37
C SER A 19 -2.21 32.25 18.11
N ALA A 20 -0.95 32.19 17.66
CA ALA A 20 -0.26 30.94 17.40
C ALA A 20 -0.10 30.10 18.68
N PHE A 21 0.29 30.74 19.79
CA PHE A 21 0.41 30.07 21.08
C PHE A 21 -0.92 29.46 21.54
N ASN A 22 -2.02 30.21 21.46
CA ASN A 22 -3.33 29.71 21.85
C ASN A 22 -3.79 28.52 20.98
N ASP A 23 -3.52 28.56 19.68
CA ASP A 23 -3.90 27.47 18.78
C ASP A 23 -3.04 26.21 19.05
N MET A 24 -1.74 26.36 19.34
CA MET A 24 -0.89 25.25 19.81
C MET A 24 -1.40 24.67 21.13
N LEU A 25 -1.65 25.53 22.12
CA LEU A 25 -2.09 25.11 23.45
C LEU A 25 -3.45 24.39 23.38
N SER A 26 -4.38 24.91 22.57
CA SER A 26 -5.68 24.27 22.36
C SER A 26 -5.55 22.90 21.69
N HIS A 27 -4.62 22.75 20.74
CA HIS A 27 -4.34 21.47 20.10
C HIS A 27 -3.80 20.45 21.09
N VAL A 28 -2.80 20.85 21.89
CA VAL A 28 -2.20 20.03 22.95
C VAL A 28 -3.28 19.62 23.96
N LEU A 29 -4.02 20.57 24.53
CA LEU A 29 -5.05 20.28 25.54
C LEU A 29 -6.22 19.43 25.01
N ARG A 30 -6.46 19.39 23.70
CA ARG A 30 -7.49 18.52 23.11
C ARG A 30 -7.14 17.04 23.25
N PHE A 31 -5.87 16.69 23.10
CA PHE A 31 -5.44 15.28 22.94
C PHE A 31 -4.46 14.78 24.01
N THR A 32 -3.78 15.68 24.72
CA THR A 32 -2.83 15.30 25.77
C THR A 32 -3.41 15.43 27.18
N ASN A 33 -4.68 15.80 27.35
CA ASN A 33 -5.23 16.11 28.68
C ASN A 33 -5.36 14.86 29.56
N ILE A 34 -4.60 14.83 30.67
CA ILE A 34 -4.52 13.77 31.71
C ILE A 34 -5.89 13.24 32.21
N SER A 35 -6.95 14.03 32.06
CA SER A 35 -8.31 13.64 32.46
C SER A 35 -9.07 12.82 31.41
N LEU A 36 -8.50 12.60 30.22
CA LEU A 36 -9.07 11.76 29.16
C LEU A 36 -8.46 10.35 29.23
N ASP A 37 -9.14 9.32 28.73
CA ASP A 37 -8.59 7.94 28.74
C ASP A 37 -7.44 7.75 27.72
N PHE A 38 -7.14 8.77 26.90
CA PHE A 38 -6.16 8.76 25.82
C PHE A 38 -5.26 10.00 25.92
N HIS A 39 -3.94 9.79 26.06
CA HIS A 39 -2.92 10.83 26.18
C HIS A 39 -1.94 10.74 25.03
N ASP A 40 -2.33 11.30 23.90
CA ASP A 40 -1.61 11.13 22.65
C ASP A 40 -0.70 12.32 22.37
N GLN A 41 0.52 12.07 21.90
CA GLN A 41 1.39 13.13 21.41
C GLN A 41 0.75 13.83 20.21
N VAL A 42 0.85 15.15 20.14
CA VAL A 42 0.38 15.97 19.02
C VAL A 42 1.53 16.47 18.16
N LEU A 43 1.23 16.83 16.92
CA LEU A 43 2.16 17.41 15.95
C LEU A 43 1.50 18.54 15.16
N GLY A 44 2.23 19.63 14.95
CA GLY A 44 1.83 20.66 13.98
C GLY A 44 2.99 21.48 13.41
N PHE A 45 2.68 22.29 12.40
CA PHE A 45 3.67 23.14 11.72
C PHE A 45 3.52 24.60 12.14
N CYS A 46 4.66 25.30 12.29
CA CYS A 46 4.72 26.71 12.66
C CYS A 46 4.94 27.57 11.41
N LEU A 47 4.04 28.53 11.18
CA LEU A 47 4.07 29.42 10.03
C LEU A 47 4.28 30.87 10.45
N GLY A 48 5.05 31.60 9.66
CA GLY A 48 5.35 32.99 9.97
C GLY A 48 6.40 33.58 9.04
N ASN A 49 7.11 34.57 9.53
CA ASN A 49 8.07 35.33 8.75
C ASN A 49 9.36 35.56 9.53
N ARG A 50 10.46 35.79 8.80
CA ARG A 50 11.72 36.21 9.41
C ARG A 50 11.76 37.72 9.51
N ASP A 51 12.22 38.23 10.63
CA ASP A 51 12.55 39.65 10.77
C ASP A 51 13.78 39.93 9.90
N PRO A 52 13.66 40.82 8.90
CA PRO A 52 14.75 41.12 7.98
C PRO A 52 15.96 41.78 8.66
N ASN A 53 15.80 42.31 9.89
CA ASN A 53 16.85 43.08 10.55
C ASN A 53 17.76 42.25 11.47
N ASN A 54 17.29 41.13 12.00
CA ASN A 54 17.98 40.39 13.08
C ASN A 54 17.88 38.86 12.96
N ASN A 55 17.38 38.33 11.84
CA ASN A 55 17.17 36.89 11.61
C ASN A 55 16.26 36.19 12.65
N ASN A 56 15.53 36.95 13.47
CA ASN A 56 14.55 36.40 14.40
C ASN A 56 13.35 35.87 13.62
N LEU A 57 12.68 34.87 14.19
CA LEU A 57 11.56 34.22 13.56
C LEU A 57 10.28 34.59 14.30
N ILE A 58 9.29 35.09 13.57
CA ILE A 58 7.99 35.50 14.10
C ILE A 58 6.98 34.44 13.72
N VAL A 59 6.54 33.63 14.68
CA VAL A 59 5.48 32.63 14.49
C VAL A 59 4.14 33.34 14.61
N SER A 60 3.40 33.39 13.51
CA SER A 60 2.12 34.10 13.44
C SER A 60 0.91 33.17 13.44
N GLN A 61 1.09 31.96 12.91
CA GLN A 61 0.06 30.94 12.75
C GLN A 61 0.65 29.56 12.97
N VAL A 62 -0.21 28.60 13.31
CA VAL A 62 0.16 27.18 13.35
C VAL A 62 -0.88 26.35 12.63
N ILE A 63 -0.43 25.23 12.06
CA ILE A 63 -1.29 24.25 11.41
C ILE A 63 -1.19 22.95 12.21
N PRO A 64 -2.22 22.58 12.98
CA PRO A 64 -2.35 21.27 13.61
C PRO A 64 -2.39 20.17 12.54
N ILE A 65 -1.50 19.18 12.65
CA ILE A 65 -1.35 18.14 11.62
C ILE A 65 -1.99 16.83 12.08
N THR A 66 -1.60 16.30 13.23
CA THR A 66 -2.04 14.97 13.72
C THR A 66 -1.76 14.79 15.21
N HIS A 67 -2.34 13.74 15.79
CA HIS A 67 -2.00 13.17 17.10
C HIS A 67 -1.74 11.65 17.02
N GLY A 68 -1.31 11.05 18.13
CA GLY A 68 -1.19 9.59 18.34
C GLY A 68 0.21 9.01 18.10
N ASP A 69 0.31 7.68 18.12
CA ASP A 69 1.56 6.91 17.97
C ASP A 69 2.38 7.27 16.72
N ILE A 70 1.72 7.81 15.69
CA ILE A 70 2.36 8.25 14.44
C ILE A 70 3.38 9.37 14.69
N VAL A 71 3.20 10.16 15.76
CA VAL A 71 4.13 11.23 16.14
C VAL A 71 5.44 10.63 16.70
N GLU A 72 5.35 9.57 17.51
CA GLU A 72 6.48 8.92 18.17
C GLU A 72 7.34 8.05 17.23
N LEU A 73 6.72 7.51 16.17
CA LEU A 73 7.40 6.65 15.20
C LEU A 73 8.18 7.43 14.12
N GLY A 74 8.05 8.76 14.10
CA GLY A 74 8.66 9.65 13.12
C GLY A 74 7.73 10.00 11.96
N PHE A 75 8.09 11.03 11.19
CA PHE A 75 7.24 11.54 10.12
C PHE A 75 6.92 10.46 9.08
N SER A 76 5.64 10.10 9.01
CA SER A 76 5.12 9.23 7.95
C SER A 76 5.23 9.90 6.57
N GLU A 77 5.13 9.10 5.50
CA GLU A 77 5.13 9.63 4.14
C GLU A 77 4.00 10.65 3.93
N LYS A 78 2.84 10.45 4.59
CA LYS A 78 1.69 11.38 4.57
C LYS A 78 2.11 12.73 5.14
N ILE A 79 2.71 12.76 6.34
CA ILE A 79 3.17 14.00 7.00
C ILE A 79 4.25 14.70 6.15
N HIS A 80 5.17 13.94 5.55
CA HIS A 80 6.18 14.52 4.67
C HIS A 80 5.57 15.18 3.43
N LYS A 81 4.60 14.52 2.77
CA LYS A 81 3.87 15.12 1.63
C LYS A 81 3.15 16.41 2.04
N PHE A 82 2.51 16.43 3.22
CA PHE A 82 1.88 17.64 3.74
C PHE A 82 2.88 18.77 4.02
N LEU A 83 4.06 18.45 4.55
CA LEU A 83 5.10 19.45 4.76
C LEU A 83 5.57 20.06 3.43
N VAL A 84 5.79 19.24 2.41
CA VAL A 84 6.17 19.70 1.06
C VAL A 84 5.07 20.57 0.47
N GLN A 85 3.82 20.09 0.48
CA GLN A 85 2.67 20.85 -0.02
C GLN A 85 2.50 22.19 0.71
N THR A 86 2.65 22.21 2.04
CA THR A 86 2.53 23.45 2.82
C THR A 86 3.64 24.43 2.47
N LYS A 87 4.87 23.95 2.24
CA LYS A 87 5.99 24.79 1.78
C LYS A 87 5.73 25.37 0.39
N GLU A 88 5.20 24.57 -0.54
CA GLU A 88 4.82 25.03 -1.89
C GLU A 88 3.66 26.05 -1.84
N GLU A 89 2.64 25.80 -1.02
CA GLU A 89 1.50 26.71 -0.86
C GLU A 89 1.89 28.05 -0.21
N THR A 90 2.99 28.08 0.54
CA THR A 90 3.51 29.28 1.21
C THR A 90 4.63 29.97 0.43
N GLU A 91 5.15 29.34 -0.63
CA GLU A 91 6.19 29.91 -1.47
C GLU A 91 5.73 31.19 -2.16
N GLY A 92 6.55 32.25 -2.09
CA GLY A 92 6.23 33.55 -2.67
C GLY A 92 5.18 34.38 -1.91
N LYS A 93 4.76 33.94 -0.71
CA LYS A 93 3.88 34.70 0.19
C LYS A 93 4.67 35.33 1.34
N ASP A 94 4.05 36.27 2.05
CA ASP A 94 4.63 36.90 3.26
C ASP A 94 4.71 35.96 4.47
N ILE A 95 4.39 34.69 4.30
CA ILE A 95 4.37 33.66 5.34
C ILE A 95 5.03 32.40 4.79
N GLU A 96 5.90 31.77 5.58
CA GLU A 96 6.63 30.54 5.27
C GLU A 96 6.57 29.55 6.44
N VAL A 97 6.89 28.28 6.19
CA VAL A 97 7.05 27.27 7.23
C VAL A 97 8.39 27.47 7.95
N LEU A 98 8.35 27.89 9.22
CA LEU A 98 9.52 28.23 10.02
C LEU A 98 10.01 27.08 10.90
N GLY A 99 9.12 26.17 11.26
CA GLY A 99 9.41 25.14 12.24
C GLY A 99 8.21 24.25 12.49
N TRP A 100 8.24 23.55 13.61
CA TRP A 100 7.20 22.62 14.02
C TRP A 100 7.02 22.63 15.53
N TYR A 101 5.90 22.08 16.00
CA TYR A 101 5.68 21.82 17.41
C TYR A 101 5.15 20.41 17.60
N HIS A 102 5.49 19.81 18.72
CA HIS A 102 4.93 18.56 19.17
C HIS A 102 4.83 18.53 20.69
N SER A 103 4.24 17.49 21.26
CA SER A 103 4.11 17.36 22.71
C SER A 103 4.76 16.09 23.25
N HIS A 104 5.41 16.19 24.40
CA HIS A 104 5.80 15.06 25.24
C HIS A 104 4.97 15.11 26.53
N PRO A 105 3.80 14.47 26.59
CA PRO A 105 2.98 14.45 27.80
C PRO A 105 3.75 13.74 28.93
N GLU A 106 3.69 14.32 30.14
CA GLU A 106 4.24 13.75 31.38
C GLU A 106 5.76 13.50 31.38
N SER A 107 6.51 14.23 30.57
CA SER A 107 7.97 14.07 30.57
C SER A 107 8.63 14.82 31.72
N GLU A 108 9.62 14.23 32.39
CA GLU A 108 10.37 14.92 33.46
C GLU A 108 11.08 16.19 32.96
N SER A 109 11.53 16.22 31.70
CA SER A 109 12.27 17.35 31.10
C SER A 109 11.82 17.64 29.67
N PHE A 110 12.13 18.82 29.14
CA PHE A 110 11.95 19.09 27.72
C PHE A 110 13.20 18.63 26.98
N PHE A 111 13.04 17.81 25.95
CA PHE A 111 14.17 17.29 25.15
C PHE A 111 13.74 16.93 23.73
N PHE A 112 14.73 16.83 22.82
CA PHE A 112 14.57 16.18 21.52
C PHE A 112 15.04 14.73 21.59
N SER A 113 14.12 13.79 21.39
CA SER A 113 14.42 12.39 21.14
C SER A 113 15.20 12.22 19.84
N ASP A 114 15.79 11.05 19.60
CA ASP A 114 16.46 10.77 18.34
C ASP A 114 15.49 10.80 17.13
N VAL A 115 14.21 10.49 17.37
CA VAL A 115 13.14 10.64 16.39
C VAL A 115 12.87 12.12 16.10
N ASP A 116 12.82 12.97 17.13
CA ASP A 116 12.62 14.42 16.97
C ASP A 116 13.75 15.05 16.18
N LYS A 117 15.00 14.68 16.47
CA LYS A 117 16.16 15.15 15.70
C LYS A 117 16.04 14.75 14.24
N LYS A 118 15.63 13.50 13.96
CA LYS A 118 15.41 13.02 12.59
C LYS A 118 14.31 13.83 11.88
N ASN A 119 13.18 14.05 12.54
CA ASN A 119 12.06 14.82 11.99
C ASN A 119 12.44 16.28 11.75
N HIS A 120 13.18 16.88 12.68
CA HIS A 120 13.59 18.28 12.63
C HIS A 120 14.51 18.59 11.45
N LEU A 121 15.29 17.63 10.95
CA LEU A 121 16.13 17.80 9.75
C LEU A 121 15.32 18.09 8.48
N ASN A 122 14.01 17.76 8.45
CA ASN A 122 13.13 18.16 7.34
C ASN A 122 12.81 19.67 7.36
N PHE A 123 13.04 20.34 8.50
CA PHE A 123 12.84 21.76 8.69
C PHE A 123 14.16 22.52 8.67
N GLN A 124 15.21 22.01 9.33
CA GLN A 124 16.51 22.70 9.45
C GLN A 124 17.50 22.22 8.39
N ASN A 125 17.69 23.01 7.35
CA ASN A 125 18.63 22.74 6.24
C ASN A 125 19.39 24.01 5.83
N GLU A 126 20.17 23.95 4.75
CA GLU A 126 21.01 25.08 4.30
C GLU A 126 20.20 26.34 3.94
N LYS A 127 18.93 26.20 3.52
CA LYS A 127 18.03 27.34 3.23
C LYS A 127 17.32 27.87 4.50
N THR A 128 17.13 27.01 5.49
CA THR A 128 16.40 27.29 6.73
C THR A 128 17.25 26.93 7.96
N PRO A 129 18.45 27.53 8.12
CA PRO A 129 19.39 27.15 9.18
C PRO A 129 18.86 27.44 10.58
N ASN A 130 17.93 28.38 10.71
CA ASN A 130 17.32 28.81 11.96
C ASN A 130 15.99 28.12 12.27
N ALA A 131 15.57 27.12 11.48
CA ALA A 131 14.36 26.37 11.81
C ALA A 131 14.43 25.81 13.24
N PHE A 132 13.29 25.68 13.88
CA PHE A 132 13.18 25.25 15.27
C PHE A 132 12.09 24.19 15.44
N GLY A 133 12.13 23.47 16.55
CA GLY A 133 11.01 22.67 17.03
C GLY A 133 10.63 23.08 18.45
N ILE A 134 9.34 23.13 18.71
CA ILE A 134 8.77 23.43 20.03
C ILE A 134 8.32 22.12 20.67
N VAL A 135 8.83 21.82 21.86
CA VAL A 135 8.34 20.70 22.67
C VAL A 135 7.37 21.25 23.69
N PHE A 136 6.12 20.81 23.64
CA PHE A 136 5.07 21.15 24.59
C PHE A 136 4.89 20.04 25.65
N ASP A 137 4.63 20.45 26.87
CA ASP A 137 4.18 19.59 27.96
C ASP A 137 3.22 20.39 28.84
N HIS A 138 1.93 20.10 28.68
CA HIS A 138 0.87 20.78 29.39
C HIS A 138 0.90 20.53 30.91
N SER A 139 1.51 19.43 31.38
CA SER A 139 1.65 19.16 32.82
C SER A 139 2.53 20.21 33.51
N LYS A 140 3.44 20.84 32.75
CA LYS A 140 4.38 21.87 33.24
C LYS A 140 3.81 23.28 33.26
N LEU A 141 2.58 23.49 32.79
CA LEU A 141 1.88 24.78 32.90
C LEU A 141 1.65 25.23 34.35
N GLN A 142 1.66 24.29 35.30
CA GLN A 142 1.46 24.58 36.72
C GLN A 142 2.69 25.23 37.40
N MET A 143 3.87 25.17 36.77
CA MET A 143 5.09 25.81 37.27
C MET A 143 5.14 27.25 36.76
N GLY A 144 4.74 28.21 37.60
CA GLY A 144 4.34 29.60 37.28
C GLY A 144 5.32 30.54 36.54
N SER A 145 6.33 30.03 35.85
CA SER A 145 7.16 30.78 34.89
C SER A 145 7.30 30.12 33.51
N ASN A 146 6.91 28.85 33.36
CA ASN A 146 7.00 28.13 32.10
C ASN A 146 5.61 27.99 31.48
N PHE A 147 5.46 28.44 30.24
CA PHE A 147 4.24 28.27 29.43
C PHE A 147 4.08 26.83 28.91
N GLY A 148 4.62 25.84 29.64
CA GLY A 148 4.57 24.44 29.28
C GLY A 148 5.24 24.13 27.93
N LEU A 149 6.23 24.92 27.50
CA LEU A 149 6.96 24.65 26.27
C LEU A 149 8.43 25.04 26.38
N GLU A 150 9.25 24.44 25.54
CA GLU A 150 10.64 24.82 25.32
C GLU A 150 10.97 24.72 23.82
N VAL A 151 11.90 25.54 23.34
CA VAL A 151 12.25 25.61 21.91
C VAL A 151 13.66 25.11 21.68
N PHE A 152 13.82 24.22 20.70
CA PHE A 152 15.09 23.58 20.37
C PHE A 152 15.47 23.74 18.90
N ARG A 153 16.77 23.63 18.67
CA ARG A 153 17.41 23.57 17.36
C ARG A 153 18.60 22.61 17.41
N LEU A 154 19.03 22.07 16.27
CA LEU A 154 20.27 21.32 16.19
C LEU A 154 21.47 22.25 16.00
N GLU A 155 22.52 22.04 16.80
CA GLU A 155 23.77 22.79 16.72
C GLU A 155 24.50 22.56 15.39
N GLU A 156 24.58 21.29 14.95
CA GLU A 156 25.24 20.90 13.71
C GLU A 156 24.33 19.96 12.89
N PRO A 157 23.36 20.49 12.12
CA PRO A 157 22.38 19.68 11.37
C PRO A 157 23.03 18.64 10.44
N LYS A 158 24.24 18.92 9.93
CA LYS A 158 25.02 18.00 9.08
C LYS A 158 25.42 16.70 9.79
N LYS A 159 25.45 16.67 11.13
CA LYS A 159 25.66 15.45 11.93
C LYS A 159 24.39 14.60 12.07
N GLY A 160 23.26 15.06 11.53
CA GLY A 160 21.98 14.37 11.61
C GLY A 160 21.54 14.14 13.06
N VAL A 161 21.08 12.92 13.36
CA VAL A 161 20.61 12.52 14.70
C VAL A 161 21.71 12.60 15.77
N LYS A 162 23.00 12.58 15.36
CA LYS A 162 24.14 12.74 16.29
C LYS A 162 24.39 14.20 16.69
N SER A 163 23.69 15.16 16.10
CA SER A 163 23.79 16.57 16.51
C SER A 163 23.21 16.75 17.91
N LYS A 164 23.85 17.63 18.70
CA LYS A 164 23.30 18.09 19.97
C LYS A 164 22.08 18.99 19.70
N ALA A 165 21.02 18.80 20.48
CA ALA A 165 19.91 19.73 20.54
C ALA A 165 20.25 20.82 21.56
N ILE A 166 20.10 22.08 21.16
CA ILE A 166 20.38 23.26 21.98
C ILE A 166 19.10 24.05 22.13
N LYS A 167 18.95 24.72 23.28
CA LYS A 167 17.78 25.58 23.54
C LYS A 167 17.88 26.85 22.71
N VAL A 168 16.74 27.39 22.30
CA VAL A 168 16.65 28.64 21.56
C VAL A 168 15.86 29.63 22.41
N GLU A 169 16.37 30.86 22.53
CA GLU A 169 15.62 31.91 23.22
C GLU A 169 14.28 32.15 22.50
N TYR A 170 13.20 32.24 23.28
CA TYR A 170 11.87 32.52 22.75
C TYR A 170 11.10 33.50 23.63
N GLU A 171 10.11 34.15 23.05
CA GLU A 171 9.22 35.07 23.72
C GLU A 171 7.80 34.88 23.18
N ILE A 172 6.82 34.79 24.09
CA ILE A 172 5.41 34.72 23.72
C ILE A 172 4.80 36.10 23.89
N GLU A 173 4.08 36.56 22.88
CA GLU A 173 3.42 37.86 22.92
C GLU A 173 2.46 37.95 24.10
N ALA A 174 2.69 38.91 25.00
CA ALA A 174 1.79 39.17 26.10
C ALA A 174 0.41 39.63 25.58
N PRO A 175 -0.70 39.21 26.22
CA PRO A 175 -2.04 39.61 25.80
C PRO A 175 -2.23 41.12 26.01
N LYS A 176 -2.52 41.85 24.92
CA LYS A 176 -2.64 43.32 24.93
C LYS A 176 -4.06 43.85 25.15
N SER A 177 -5.07 42.97 25.22
CA SER A 177 -6.48 43.39 25.25
C SER A 177 -7.39 42.40 26.00
N LEU A 178 -8.62 42.88 26.26
CA LEU A 178 -9.72 42.07 26.77
C LEU A 178 -10.13 40.90 25.83
N ASP A 179 -9.64 40.89 24.59
CA ASP A 179 -9.96 39.84 23.62
C ASP A 179 -9.40 38.48 24.06
N PHE A 180 -8.31 38.46 24.85
CA PHE A 180 -7.83 37.24 25.50
C PHE A 180 -8.90 36.62 26.39
N TYR A 181 -9.48 37.41 27.31
CA TYR A 181 -10.54 36.92 28.21
C TYR A 181 -11.79 36.49 27.45
N ARG A 182 -12.20 37.23 26.42
CA ARG A 182 -13.31 36.83 25.54
C ARG A 182 -13.03 35.51 24.82
N ARG A 183 -11.78 35.24 24.45
CA ARG A 183 -11.39 33.98 23.79
C ARG A 183 -11.30 32.82 24.78
N ILE A 184 -10.81 33.03 26.00
CA ILE A 184 -10.89 32.04 27.07
C ILE A 184 -12.35 31.71 27.38
N GLN A 185 -13.21 32.73 27.49
CA GLN A 185 -14.65 32.55 27.65
C GLN A 185 -15.22 31.69 26.51
N LYS A 186 -14.92 32.03 25.25
CA LYS A 186 -15.34 31.21 24.09
C LYS A 186 -14.80 29.79 24.13
N LEU A 187 -13.56 29.57 24.56
CA LEU A 187 -12.97 28.23 24.67
C LEU A 187 -13.73 27.38 25.69
N VAL A 188 -14.06 27.97 26.85
CA VAL A 188 -14.87 27.31 27.89
C VAL A 188 -16.29 27.04 27.36
N GLU A 189 -16.92 28.01 26.71
CA GLU A 189 -18.24 27.87 26.10
C GLU A 189 -18.24 26.77 25.03
N TYR A 190 -17.24 26.74 24.14
CA TYR A 190 -17.10 25.71 23.11
C TYR A 190 -16.88 24.32 23.70
N GLY A 191 -16.07 24.19 24.75
CA GLY A 191 -15.89 22.92 25.45
C GLY A 191 -17.16 22.37 26.10
N GLN A 192 -18.15 23.23 26.37
CA GLN A 192 -19.45 22.85 26.94
C GLN A 192 -20.54 22.57 25.90
N MET A 193 -20.27 22.79 24.61
CA MET A 193 -21.23 22.51 23.54
C MET A 193 -21.35 21.00 23.26
N LYS A 194 -22.55 20.55 22.87
CA LYS A 194 -22.82 19.14 22.48
C LYS A 194 -21.90 18.65 21.35
N ASN A 195 -21.48 19.55 20.46
CA ASN A 195 -20.44 19.36 19.45
C ASN A 195 -19.42 20.49 19.59
N PRO A 196 -18.34 20.31 20.35
CA PRO A 196 -17.38 21.37 20.61
C PRO A 196 -16.69 21.78 19.30
N ILE A 197 -16.62 23.09 19.03
CA ILE A 197 -15.86 23.63 17.89
C ILE A 197 -14.39 23.64 18.32
N ILE A 198 -13.77 22.46 18.30
CA ILE A 198 -12.35 22.31 18.63
C ILE A 198 -11.53 22.54 17.37
N ILE A 199 -10.31 23.06 17.55
CA ILE A 199 -9.27 23.07 16.53
C ILE A 199 -9.18 21.68 15.88
N ARG A 200 -9.37 21.64 14.55
CA ARG A 200 -9.32 20.43 13.74
C ARG A 200 -7.93 20.24 13.15
N GLU A 201 -7.50 19.00 13.10
CA GLU A 201 -6.25 18.62 12.46
C GLU A 201 -6.40 18.54 10.94
N LYS A 202 -5.34 18.86 10.20
CA LYS A 202 -5.36 18.71 8.74
C LYS A 202 -5.56 17.27 8.30
N LEU A 203 -5.04 16.29 9.05
CA LEU A 203 -5.29 14.88 8.74
C LEU A 203 -6.74 14.47 9.03
N GLU A 204 -7.35 14.96 10.11
CA GLU A 204 -8.79 14.77 10.37
C GLU A 204 -9.67 15.36 9.25
N MET A 205 -9.23 16.43 8.57
CA MET A 205 -9.98 17.04 7.46
C MET A 205 -9.82 16.29 6.12
N ASN A 206 -8.69 15.58 5.93
CA ASN A 206 -8.41 14.81 4.72
C ASN A 206 -8.77 13.34 4.85
N ASP A 207 -8.90 12.83 6.07
CA ASP A 207 -9.58 11.57 6.32
C ASP A 207 -11.05 11.85 6.04
N GLN A 208 -11.50 11.38 4.88
CA GLN A 208 -12.90 11.34 4.53
C GLN A 208 -13.63 10.78 5.75
N ILE A 209 -14.60 11.55 6.25
CA ILE A 209 -15.61 11.07 7.20
C ILE A 209 -15.92 9.63 6.76
N PRO A 210 -15.65 8.60 7.59
CA PRO A 210 -16.15 7.26 7.30
C PRO A 210 -17.62 7.47 7.02
N PRO A 211 -18.12 7.15 5.82
CA PRO A 211 -19.44 7.60 5.43
C PRO A 211 -20.44 6.93 6.37
N ASP A 212 -20.87 7.65 7.40
CA ASP A 212 -22.07 7.33 8.12
C ASP A 212 -23.18 7.39 7.08
N LEU A 213 -23.60 6.19 6.67
CA LEU A 213 -24.90 5.85 6.09
C LEU A 213 -25.56 7.01 5.36
N GLN A 214 -25.00 7.43 4.22
CA GLN A 214 -25.73 8.27 3.30
C GLN A 214 -26.94 7.48 2.79
N GLU A 215 -28.12 8.01 3.05
CA GLU A 215 -29.33 7.72 2.31
C GLU A 215 -29.04 7.81 0.80
N ILE A 216 -29.60 6.85 0.05
CA ILE A 216 -29.39 6.65 -1.39
C ILE A 216 -29.49 7.98 -2.15
N PRO A 217 -28.43 8.45 -2.83
CA PRO A 217 -28.57 9.50 -3.82
C PRO A 217 -29.19 8.90 -5.08
N MET A 218 -30.46 9.23 -5.34
CA MET A 218 -31.00 9.17 -6.69
C MET A 218 -30.36 10.26 -7.54
N SER A 219 -29.40 9.92 -8.41
CA SER A 219 -29.43 10.32 -9.83
C SER A 219 -28.12 9.97 -10.54
N VAL A 220 -28.34 9.22 -11.62
CA VAL A 220 -27.52 8.97 -12.82
C VAL A 220 -26.57 10.12 -13.19
N GLU A 221 -25.27 9.83 -13.36
CA GLU A 221 -24.50 10.20 -14.55
C GLU A 221 -23.11 9.54 -14.58
N GLN A 222 -22.74 9.11 -15.78
CA GLN A 222 -21.67 8.17 -16.12
C GLN A 222 -20.27 8.75 -15.94
N LEU A 223 -19.29 7.87 -15.70
CA LEU A 223 -17.98 7.95 -16.34
C LEU A 223 -17.35 6.56 -16.40
N ASP A 224 -17.21 6.07 -17.63
CA ASP A 224 -16.55 4.84 -18.02
C ASP A 224 -15.05 4.86 -17.66
N SER A 225 -14.58 3.76 -17.08
CA SER A 225 -13.22 3.27 -17.36
C SER A 225 -13.18 1.77 -17.17
N ASP A 226 -13.28 1.06 -18.29
CA ASP A 226 -13.10 -0.39 -18.42
C ASP A 226 -11.70 -0.83 -17.97
N VAL A 227 -11.66 -1.70 -16.97
CA VAL A 227 -10.62 -2.75 -16.86
C VAL A 227 -11.32 -4.05 -16.44
N GLU A 228 -11.74 -4.85 -17.42
CA GLU A 228 -12.28 -6.19 -17.23
C GLU A 228 -11.15 -7.17 -16.82
N LEU A 229 -10.93 -7.34 -15.52
CA LEU A 229 -10.21 -8.51 -15.00
C LEU A 229 -11.23 -9.62 -14.71
N LYS A 230 -11.42 -10.52 -15.68
CA LYS A 230 -12.25 -11.73 -15.53
C LYS A 230 -11.59 -12.73 -14.58
N TYR A 231 -11.99 -12.70 -13.31
CA TYR A 231 -11.79 -13.81 -12.38
C TYR A 231 -12.98 -14.78 -12.45
N PRO A 232 -12.75 -16.10 -12.32
CA PRO A 232 -13.82 -17.08 -12.37
C PRO A 232 -14.76 -16.95 -11.16
N ASN A 233 -16.02 -16.66 -11.47
CA ASN A 233 -17.25 -16.72 -10.69
C ASN A 233 -17.13 -16.91 -9.16
N ILE A 234 -16.88 -15.79 -8.46
CA ILE A 234 -16.85 -15.67 -6.99
C ILE A 234 -18.22 -15.20 -6.44
N GLU A 235 -19.22 -14.99 -7.31
CA GLU A 235 -20.54 -14.45 -6.95
C GLU A 235 -21.22 -15.21 -5.78
N PRO A 236 -21.19 -16.56 -5.69
CA PRO A 236 -21.85 -17.27 -4.60
C PRO A 236 -21.24 -16.98 -3.22
N VAL A 237 -19.93 -16.74 -3.16
CA VAL A 237 -19.19 -16.46 -1.92
C VAL A 237 -19.39 -15.00 -1.52
N VAL A 238 -19.36 -14.08 -2.48
CA VAL A 238 -19.63 -12.65 -2.25
C VAL A 238 -21.08 -12.44 -1.80
N GLU A 239 -22.04 -13.15 -2.41
CA GLU A 239 -23.46 -13.10 -2.04
C GLU A 239 -23.71 -13.69 -0.64
N GLY A 240 -23.03 -14.79 -0.29
CA GLY A 240 -23.08 -15.41 1.04
C GLY A 240 -22.52 -14.49 2.13
N VAL A 241 -21.37 -13.86 1.88
CA VAL A 241 -20.75 -12.88 2.79
C VAL A 241 -21.63 -11.63 2.92
N LYS A 242 -22.22 -11.15 1.82
CA LYS A 242 -23.13 -10.00 1.82
C LYS A 242 -24.41 -10.27 2.62
N LYS A 243 -25.01 -11.46 2.49
CA LYS A 243 -26.15 -11.88 3.32
C LYS A 243 -25.79 -12.05 4.79
N GLY A 244 -24.62 -12.62 5.09
CA GLY A 244 -24.10 -12.76 6.46
C GLY A 244 -23.90 -11.40 7.13
N LEU A 245 -23.30 -10.44 6.42
CA LEU A 245 -23.10 -9.07 6.90
C LEU A 245 -24.41 -8.29 7.07
N GLN A 246 -25.38 -8.48 6.17
CA GLN A 246 -26.71 -7.87 6.32
C GLN A 246 -27.48 -8.43 7.52
N ASN A 247 -27.40 -9.73 7.77
CA ASN A 247 -28.04 -10.35 8.94
C ASN A 247 -27.36 -9.94 10.24
N PHE A 248 -26.02 -9.86 10.26
CA PHE A 248 -25.24 -9.34 11.38
C PHE A 248 -25.61 -7.87 11.68
N SER A 249 -25.64 -7.03 10.66
CA SER A 249 -26.05 -5.63 10.75
C SER A 249 -27.48 -5.50 11.31
N ASN A 250 -28.43 -6.28 10.80
CA ASN A 250 -29.83 -6.20 11.25
C ASN A 250 -30.04 -6.69 12.69
N LEU A 251 -29.28 -7.68 13.16
CA LEU A 251 -29.38 -8.18 14.53
C LEU A 251 -28.68 -7.28 15.54
N VAL A 252 -27.50 -6.77 15.20
CA VAL A 252 -26.71 -5.91 16.08
C VAL A 252 -27.30 -4.50 16.14
N LEU A 253 -27.60 -3.88 14.99
CA LEU A 253 -28.06 -2.50 14.96
C LEU A 253 -29.48 -2.34 15.53
N ASN A 254 -30.38 -3.30 15.33
CA ASN A 254 -31.74 -3.18 15.88
C ASN A 254 -31.77 -3.35 17.40
N ASN A 255 -30.96 -4.26 17.96
CA ASN A 255 -30.86 -4.42 19.41
C ASN A 255 -30.17 -3.23 20.06
N TYR A 256 -29.08 -2.72 19.46
CA TYR A 256 -28.42 -1.51 19.96
C TYR A 256 -29.30 -0.26 19.85
N LYS A 257 -30.03 -0.10 18.75
CA LYS A 257 -30.94 1.03 18.56
C LYS A 257 -32.07 1.03 19.60
N MET A 258 -32.66 -0.13 19.87
CA MET A 258 -33.73 -0.27 20.86
C MET A 258 -33.27 0.03 22.29
N GLU A 259 -32.05 -0.41 22.65
CA GLU A 259 -31.43 -0.09 23.94
C GLU A 259 -31.04 1.39 24.05
N LEU A 260 -30.53 2.00 22.97
CA LEU A 260 -30.19 3.43 22.93
C LEU A 260 -31.42 4.34 22.98
N GLU A 261 -32.52 3.95 22.33
CA GLU A 261 -33.80 4.67 22.40
C GLU A 261 -34.42 4.58 23.81
N THR A 262 -34.33 3.41 24.45
CA THR A 262 -34.73 3.23 25.85
C THR A 262 -33.86 4.09 26.78
N TRP A 263 -32.55 4.08 26.57
CA TRP A 263 -31.58 4.84 27.36
C TRP A 263 -31.78 6.36 27.24
N SER A 264 -32.04 6.85 26.04
CA SER A 264 -32.30 8.27 25.78
C SER A 264 -33.61 8.75 26.42
N THR A 265 -34.62 7.89 26.47
CA THR A 265 -35.93 8.23 27.03
C THR A 265 -35.87 8.28 28.57
N GLU A 266 -35.24 7.27 29.20
CA GLU A 266 -35.06 7.24 30.65
C GLU A 266 -34.19 8.40 31.18
N PHE A 267 -33.18 8.82 30.42
CA PHE A 267 -32.30 9.93 30.80
C PHE A 267 -33.00 11.29 30.74
N ASN A 268 -33.80 11.54 29.69
CA ASN A 268 -34.55 12.79 29.55
C ASN A 268 -35.64 12.93 30.63
N ASP A 269 -36.36 11.86 30.94
CA ASP A 269 -37.40 11.88 31.97
C ASP A 269 -36.78 12.06 33.37
N GLY A 270 -35.65 11.43 33.66
CA GLY A 270 -34.91 11.60 34.91
C GLY A 270 -34.41 13.04 35.15
N ALA A 271 -33.88 13.68 34.10
CA ALA A 271 -33.36 15.05 34.17
C ALA A 271 -34.47 16.10 34.36
N LEU A 272 -35.60 15.96 33.66
CA LEU A 272 -36.74 16.86 33.77
C LEU A 272 -37.43 16.76 35.14
N ILE A 273 -37.57 15.55 35.69
CA ILE A 273 -38.11 15.34 37.04
C ILE A 273 -37.17 15.90 38.11
N GLY A 274 -35.85 15.78 37.93
CA GLY A 274 -34.84 16.35 38.84
C GLY A 274 -34.91 17.87 38.91
N LEU A 275 -34.98 18.54 37.75
CA LEU A 275 -35.06 20.01 37.67
C LEU A 275 -36.36 20.57 38.25
N ALA A 276 -37.50 19.92 38.01
CA ALA A 276 -38.78 20.31 38.60
C ALA A 276 -38.78 20.23 40.14
N LYS A 277 -38.12 19.20 40.70
CA LYS A 277 -38.02 19.00 42.16
C LYS A 277 -37.06 19.97 42.84
N ILE A 278 -35.98 20.37 42.18
CA ILE A 278 -35.05 21.40 42.67
C ILE A 278 -35.72 22.77 42.69
N SER A 279 -36.43 23.12 41.62
CA SER A 279 -37.19 24.37 41.53
C SER A 279 -38.27 24.48 42.63
N ASN A 280 -39.00 23.39 42.89
CA ASN A 280 -40.00 23.36 43.97
C ASN A 280 -39.35 23.50 45.36
N SER A 281 -38.19 22.91 45.60
CA SER A 281 -37.47 23.06 46.87
C SER A 281 -36.99 24.49 47.13
N ILE A 282 -36.53 25.20 46.10
CA ILE A 282 -36.10 26.59 46.21
C ILE A 282 -37.29 27.50 46.53
N SER A 283 -38.46 27.22 45.94
CA SER A 283 -39.71 27.93 46.23
C SER A 283 -40.18 27.74 47.68
N TYR A 284 -40.11 26.52 48.22
CA TYR A 284 -40.45 26.24 49.61
C TYR A 284 -39.47 26.87 50.62
N MET A 285 -38.18 26.89 50.28
CA MET A 285 -37.11 27.49 51.09
C MET A 285 -37.33 29.00 51.28
N ASN A 286 -37.76 29.70 50.22
CA ASN A 286 -38.14 31.12 50.30
C ASN A 286 -39.33 31.39 51.23
N SER A 287 -40.25 30.43 51.40
CA SER A 287 -41.38 30.58 52.33
C SER A 287 -41.01 30.31 53.80
N ALA A 288 -40.03 29.42 54.03
CA ALA A 288 -39.60 28.99 55.37
C ALA A 288 -38.62 29.97 56.05
N ILE A 289 -37.89 30.77 55.27
CA ILE A 289 -36.94 31.79 55.77
C ILE A 289 -37.63 32.87 56.62
N ASN A 290 -38.93 33.09 56.44
CA ASN A 290 -39.67 34.10 57.20
C ASN A 290 -40.02 33.72 58.66
N ASN A 291 -39.78 32.47 59.12
CA ASN A 291 -40.02 32.09 60.52
C ASN A 291 -39.17 30.89 60.99
N GLY A 292 -37.95 31.16 61.49
CA GLY A 292 -37.28 30.33 62.52
C GLY A 292 -36.16 29.40 62.05
N PHE A 293 -34.92 29.86 62.20
CA PHE A 293 -33.67 29.17 61.84
C PHE A 293 -33.48 27.77 62.45
N GLU A 294 -34.08 27.46 63.60
CA GLU A 294 -33.91 26.15 64.27
C GLU A 294 -34.80 25.04 63.65
N LYS A 295 -35.94 25.41 63.08
CA LYS A 295 -36.78 24.48 62.30
C LYS A 295 -36.20 24.22 60.92
N VAL A 296 -35.46 25.19 60.38
CA VAL A 296 -34.76 25.08 59.09
C VAL A 296 -33.65 24.04 59.17
N GLU A 297 -32.86 24.01 60.25
CA GLU A 297 -31.79 23.02 60.43
C GLU A 297 -32.35 21.58 60.49
N LYS A 298 -33.37 21.33 61.32
CA LYS A 298 -34.03 20.01 61.39
C LYS A 298 -34.73 19.63 60.08
N TRP A 299 -35.30 20.60 59.38
CA TRP A 299 -35.92 20.36 58.07
C TRP A 299 -34.87 20.06 57.00
N ILE A 300 -33.72 20.75 57.01
CA ILE A 300 -32.58 20.46 56.13
C ILE A 300 -32.08 19.04 56.42
N ASP A 301 -31.82 18.68 57.67
CA ASP A 301 -31.31 17.36 58.00
C ASP A 301 -32.26 16.23 57.59
N LEU A 302 -33.56 16.37 57.84
CA LEU A 302 -34.54 15.35 57.46
C LEU A 302 -34.72 15.25 55.93
N ASN A 303 -34.97 16.38 55.26
CA ASN A 303 -35.27 16.35 53.82
C ASN A 303 -34.03 16.10 52.97
N PHE A 304 -32.86 16.57 53.40
CA PHE A 304 -31.62 16.34 52.69
C PHE A 304 -31.16 14.90 52.86
N LYS A 305 -31.32 14.31 54.05
CA LYS A 305 -31.03 12.89 54.29
C LYS A 305 -31.98 11.97 53.53
N GLU A 306 -33.29 12.23 53.58
CA GLU A 306 -34.28 11.46 52.82
C GLU A 306 -34.01 11.53 51.31
N ARG A 307 -33.60 12.70 50.80
CA ARG A 307 -33.21 12.86 49.39
C ARG A 307 -31.89 12.18 49.02
N ILE A 308 -30.90 12.20 49.91
CA ILE A 308 -29.65 11.46 49.70
C ILE A 308 -29.93 9.96 49.66
N ASP A 309 -30.78 9.46 50.55
CA ASP A 309 -31.13 8.04 50.60
C ASP A 309 -31.97 7.63 49.37
N GLU A 310 -32.91 8.46 48.90
CA GLU A 310 -33.65 8.22 47.65
C GLU A 310 -32.71 8.23 46.42
N TYR A 311 -31.77 9.18 46.39
CA TYR A 311 -30.78 9.29 45.31
C TYR A 311 -29.82 8.08 45.30
N LYS A 312 -29.35 7.67 46.49
CA LYS A 312 -28.49 6.48 46.65
C LYS A 312 -29.21 5.22 46.18
N GLY A 313 -30.47 5.02 46.56
CA GLY A 313 -31.27 3.87 46.11
C GLY A 313 -31.46 3.83 44.59
N LYS A 314 -31.64 5.00 43.96
CA LYS A 314 -31.73 5.12 42.49
C LYS A 314 -30.41 4.83 41.80
N ILE A 315 -29.29 5.33 42.32
CA ILE A 315 -27.96 5.00 41.79
C ILE A 315 -27.66 3.52 41.94
N GLU A 316 -27.92 2.92 43.12
CA GLU A 316 -27.70 1.49 43.33
C GLU A 316 -28.56 0.63 42.41
N GLY A 317 -29.82 1.02 42.18
CA GLY A 317 -30.70 0.38 41.20
C GLY A 317 -30.17 0.50 39.76
N TYR A 318 -29.69 1.67 39.37
CA TYR A 318 -29.11 1.92 38.06
C TYR A 318 -27.81 1.12 37.84
N VAL A 319 -26.93 1.09 38.85
CA VAL A 319 -25.69 0.31 38.83
C VAL A 319 -26.00 -1.18 38.72
N LYS A 320 -26.97 -1.71 39.50
CA LYS A 320 -27.39 -3.12 39.39
C LYS A 320 -27.95 -3.46 38.02
N LYS A 321 -28.84 -2.63 37.46
CA LYS A 321 -29.36 -2.83 36.09
C LYS A 321 -28.22 -2.82 35.07
N ARG A 322 -27.22 -1.95 35.23
CA ARG A 322 -26.07 -1.86 34.33
C ARG A 322 -25.14 -3.08 34.43
N ILE A 323 -24.96 -3.64 35.62
CA ILE A 323 -24.22 -4.89 35.81
C ILE A 323 -24.94 -6.04 35.10
N VAL A 324 -26.25 -6.18 35.28
CA VAL A 324 -27.05 -7.22 34.58
C VAL A 324 -26.99 -7.03 33.06
N GLY A 325 -27.15 -5.80 32.56
CA GLY A 325 -27.02 -5.50 31.13
C GLY A 325 -25.63 -5.82 30.57
N GLN A 326 -24.55 -5.66 31.37
CA GLN A 326 -23.21 -6.07 30.97
C GLN A 326 -23.03 -7.60 30.95
N GLU A 327 -23.66 -8.33 31.87
CA GLU A 327 -23.66 -9.79 31.85
C GLU A 327 -24.43 -10.33 30.64
N ASP A 328 -25.57 -9.73 30.31
CA ASP A 328 -26.37 -10.07 29.13
C ASP A 328 -25.62 -9.75 27.83
N LEU A 329 -24.96 -8.58 27.75
CA LEU A 329 -24.09 -8.23 26.62
C LEU A 329 -22.94 -9.23 26.46
N LYS A 330 -22.32 -9.66 27.56
CA LYS A 330 -21.26 -10.66 27.52
C LYS A 330 -21.78 -12.01 27.02
N SER A 331 -22.94 -12.46 27.51
CA SER A 331 -23.60 -13.69 27.06
C SER A 331 -23.94 -13.64 25.57
N ASN A 332 -24.59 -12.56 25.12
CA ASN A 332 -24.95 -12.35 23.73
C ASN A 332 -23.72 -12.28 22.82
N THR A 333 -22.66 -11.60 23.24
CA THR A 333 -21.39 -11.54 22.49
C THR A 333 -20.78 -12.93 22.36
N SER A 334 -20.85 -13.75 23.42
CA SER A 334 -20.34 -15.13 23.38
C SER A 334 -21.15 -16.02 22.43
N ASN A 335 -22.48 -15.89 22.44
CA ASN A 335 -23.35 -16.64 21.52
C ASN A 335 -23.15 -16.21 20.06
N ILE A 336 -23.00 -14.92 19.80
CA ILE A 336 -22.68 -14.40 18.46
C ILE A 336 -21.33 -14.96 18.00
N LYS A 337 -20.31 -14.95 18.87
CA LYS A 337 -18.98 -15.52 18.57
C LYS A 337 -19.09 -16.98 18.17
N GLU A 338 -19.81 -17.81 18.94
CA GLU A 338 -19.98 -19.23 18.61
C GLU A 338 -20.75 -19.45 17.30
N SER A 339 -21.83 -18.70 17.07
CA SER A 339 -22.59 -18.80 15.83
C SER A 339 -21.72 -18.43 14.62
N LEU A 340 -20.91 -17.38 14.74
CA LEU A 340 -20.05 -16.88 13.67
C LEU A 340 -18.92 -17.88 13.36
N ILE A 341 -18.32 -18.49 14.39
CA ILE A 341 -17.34 -19.58 14.21
C ILE A 341 -17.97 -20.77 13.47
N ASN A 342 -19.17 -21.18 13.86
CA ASN A 342 -19.85 -22.32 13.23
C ASN A 342 -20.21 -22.04 11.77
N GLU A 343 -20.66 -20.83 11.46
CA GLU A 343 -21.04 -20.44 10.10
C GLU A 343 -19.81 -20.29 9.19
N ILE A 344 -18.71 -19.73 9.70
CA ILE A 344 -17.42 -19.69 8.98
C ILE A 344 -16.93 -21.11 8.68
N ASN A 345 -16.90 -22.00 9.68
CA ASN A 345 -16.42 -23.37 9.49
C ASN A 345 -17.24 -24.11 8.44
N LYS A 346 -18.58 -24.01 8.51
CA LYS A 346 -19.48 -24.63 7.53
C LYS A 346 -19.23 -24.12 6.12
N ASN A 347 -19.07 -22.81 5.94
CA ASN A 347 -18.83 -22.21 4.63
C ASN A 347 -17.44 -22.58 4.06
N LEU A 348 -16.42 -22.65 4.93
CA LEU A 348 -15.08 -23.09 4.54
C LEU A 348 -15.08 -24.56 4.10
N GLU A 349 -15.71 -25.45 4.87
CA GLU A 349 -15.81 -26.87 4.52
C GLU A 349 -16.50 -27.07 3.17
N GLN A 350 -17.62 -26.39 2.93
CA GLN A 350 -18.34 -26.46 1.66
C GLN A 350 -17.49 -25.93 0.50
N SER A 351 -16.79 -24.81 0.70
CA SER A 351 -15.93 -24.21 -0.33
C SER A 351 -14.76 -25.13 -0.67
N ILE A 352 -14.11 -25.71 0.34
CA ILE A 352 -13.02 -26.69 0.16
C ILE A 352 -13.53 -27.92 -0.58
N GLU A 353 -14.72 -28.42 -0.26
CA GLU A 353 -15.30 -29.58 -0.95
C GLU A 353 -15.56 -29.31 -2.44
N VAL A 354 -16.13 -28.14 -2.75
CA VAL A 354 -16.38 -27.71 -4.15
C VAL A 354 -15.06 -27.59 -4.92
N ILE A 355 -14.06 -26.91 -4.35
CA ILE A 355 -12.74 -26.74 -4.98
C ILE A 355 -12.07 -28.10 -5.20
N THR A 356 -12.10 -28.98 -4.20
CA THR A 356 -11.51 -30.32 -4.29
C THR A 356 -12.17 -31.15 -5.38
N LYS A 357 -13.51 -31.08 -5.51
CA LYS A 357 -14.25 -31.74 -6.59
C LYS A 357 -13.87 -31.20 -7.97
N SER A 358 -13.71 -29.89 -8.12
CA SER A 358 -13.27 -29.26 -9.37
C SER A 358 -11.86 -29.70 -9.76
N ILE A 359 -10.90 -29.61 -8.83
CA ILE A 359 -9.51 -30.03 -9.06
C ILE A 359 -9.45 -31.51 -9.47
N LYS A 360 -10.21 -32.38 -8.79
CA LYS A 360 -10.26 -33.81 -9.13
C LYS A 360 -10.80 -34.04 -10.53
N LYS A 361 -11.81 -33.28 -10.95
CA LYS A 361 -12.36 -33.34 -12.31
C LYS A 361 -11.31 -32.92 -13.35
N ASP A 362 -10.67 -31.77 -13.15
CA ASP A 362 -9.68 -31.22 -14.08
C ASP A 362 -8.43 -32.12 -14.20
N LEU A 363 -8.00 -32.72 -13.09
CA LEU A 363 -6.93 -33.72 -13.06
C LEU A 363 -7.31 -34.96 -13.87
N ASN A 364 -8.53 -35.48 -13.70
CA ASN A 364 -9.00 -36.63 -14.47
C ASN A 364 -9.08 -36.33 -15.97
N GLU A 365 -9.56 -35.15 -16.36
CA GLU A 365 -9.56 -34.72 -17.76
C GLU A 365 -8.13 -34.61 -18.33
N THR A 366 -7.19 -34.11 -17.53
CA THR A 366 -5.77 -34.02 -17.91
C THR A 366 -5.14 -35.40 -18.07
N ILE A 367 -5.41 -36.32 -17.14
CA ILE A 367 -4.95 -37.72 -17.22
C ILE A 367 -5.48 -38.39 -18.51
N ASN A 368 -6.76 -38.17 -18.84
CA ASN A 368 -7.34 -38.73 -20.06
C ASN A 368 -6.65 -38.18 -21.33
N LYS A 369 -6.39 -36.86 -21.38
CA LYS A 369 -5.64 -36.25 -22.49
C LYS A 369 -4.22 -36.79 -22.60
N LEU A 370 -3.53 -37.02 -21.49
CA LEU A 370 -2.19 -37.64 -21.48
C LEU A 370 -2.22 -39.08 -22.02
N TYR A 371 -3.28 -39.84 -21.69
CA TYR A 371 -3.47 -41.18 -22.22
C TYR A 371 -3.69 -41.18 -23.74
N GLU A 372 -4.49 -40.24 -24.25
CA GLU A 372 -4.70 -40.05 -25.69
C GLU A 372 -3.39 -39.70 -26.42
N LEU A 373 -2.59 -38.77 -25.86
CA LEU A 373 -1.28 -38.40 -26.42
C LEU A 373 -0.31 -39.59 -26.44
N SER A 374 -0.29 -40.41 -25.37
CA SER A 374 0.53 -41.63 -25.33
C SER A 374 0.14 -42.63 -26.42
N MET A 375 -1.16 -42.78 -26.70
CA MET A 375 -1.65 -43.62 -27.79
C MET A 375 -1.27 -43.06 -29.17
N GLN A 376 -1.25 -41.74 -29.34
CA GLN A 376 -0.77 -41.10 -30.57
C GLN A 376 0.74 -41.29 -30.76
N ASP A 377 1.55 -41.14 -29.71
CA ASP A 377 3.00 -41.38 -29.75
C ASP A 377 3.31 -42.81 -30.19
N LYS A 378 2.55 -43.80 -29.68
CA LYS A 378 2.68 -45.20 -30.11
C LYS A 378 2.41 -45.36 -31.62
N LYS A 379 1.33 -44.76 -32.14
CA LYS A 379 1.00 -44.80 -33.59
C LYS A 379 2.08 -44.13 -34.45
N ILE A 380 2.66 -43.04 -33.97
CA ILE A 380 3.76 -42.33 -34.65
C ILE A 380 4.99 -43.24 -34.70
N LYS A 381 5.36 -43.90 -33.61
CA LYS A 381 6.48 -44.87 -33.57
C LYS A 381 6.27 -46.02 -34.56
N GLU A 382 5.09 -46.63 -34.58
CA GLU A 382 4.75 -47.69 -35.55
C GLU A 382 4.86 -47.20 -37.01
N SER A 383 4.45 -45.95 -37.26
CA SER A 383 4.55 -45.34 -38.60
C SER A 383 5.99 -45.04 -39.01
N ILE A 384 6.83 -44.60 -38.07
CA ILE A 384 8.28 -44.39 -38.28
C ILE A 384 8.95 -45.72 -38.59
N GLU A 385 8.65 -46.78 -37.85
CA GLU A 385 9.23 -48.11 -38.07
C GLU A 385 8.84 -48.68 -39.44
N LYS A 386 7.56 -48.55 -39.83
CA LYS A 386 7.09 -48.92 -41.16
C LYS A 386 7.81 -48.14 -42.26
N SER A 387 7.97 -46.83 -42.10
CA SER A 387 8.66 -45.97 -43.06
C SER A 387 10.14 -46.32 -43.16
N SER A 388 10.80 -46.61 -42.03
CA SER A 388 12.19 -47.07 -41.97
C SER A 388 12.37 -48.37 -42.77
N ASN A 389 11.47 -49.34 -42.60
CA ASN A 389 11.51 -50.59 -43.35
C ASN A 389 11.31 -50.36 -44.87
N GLN A 390 10.43 -49.43 -45.25
CA GLN A 390 10.24 -49.06 -46.66
C GLN A 390 11.48 -48.40 -47.25
N ILE A 391 12.14 -47.51 -46.51
CA ILE A 391 13.40 -46.88 -46.92
C ILE A 391 14.48 -47.94 -47.10
N SER A 392 14.65 -48.87 -46.16
CA SER A 392 15.62 -49.96 -46.28
C SER A 392 15.37 -50.82 -47.53
N ASN A 393 14.12 -51.16 -47.82
CA ASN A 393 13.76 -51.90 -49.03
C ASN A 393 14.08 -51.11 -50.30
N LEU A 394 13.78 -49.80 -50.31
CA LEU A 394 14.11 -48.93 -51.44
C LEU A 394 15.63 -48.86 -51.67
N THR A 395 16.41 -48.72 -50.60
CA THR A 395 17.89 -48.74 -50.67
C THR A 395 18.39 -50.04 -51.29
N TYR A 396 17.87 -51.19 -50.85
CA TYR A 396 18.22 -52.49 -51.42
C TYR A 396 17.86 -52.60 -52.92
N MET A 397 16.69 -52.07 -53.31
CA MET A 397 16.31 -52.03 -54.73
C MET A 397 17.23 -51.13 -55.57
N ILE A 398 17.64 -49.99 -55.04
CA ILE A 398 18.58 -49.07 -55.70
C ILE A 398 19.96 -49.74 -55.86
N GLU A 399 20.45 -50.42 -54.83
CA GLU A 399 21.71 -51.17 -54.88
C GLU A 399 21.67 -52.27 -55.96
N ASN A 400 20.60 -53.06 -56.00
CA ASN A 400 20.43 -54.10 -57.01
C ASN A 400 20.33 -53.51 -58.43
N LEU A 401 19.56 -52.44 -58.61
CA LEU A 401 19.46 -51.75 -59.89
C LEU A 401 20.82 -51.22 -60.34
N SER A 402 21.61 -50.65 -59.43
CA SER A 402 22.97 -50.18 -59.71
C SER A 402 23.87 -51.33 -60.16
N ILE A 403 23.81 -52.48 -59.47
CA ILE A 403 24.55 -53.70 -59.85
C ILE A 403 24.12 -54.18 -61.25
N ASP A 404 22.82 -54.22 -61.52
CA ASP A 404 22.30 -54.69 -62.81
C ASP A 404 22.62 -53.72 -63.96
N MET A 405 22.61 -52.42 -63.71
CA MET A 405 23.09 -51.41 -64.65
C MET A 405 24.57 -51.59 -64.95
N LEU A 406 25.42 -51.79 -63.93
CA LEU A 406 26.86 -52.04 -64.13
C LEU A 406 27.10 -53.31 -64.96
N LYS A 407 26.35 -54.39 -64.70
CA LYS A 407 26.40 -55.61 -65.52
C LYS A 407 25.97 -55.36 -66.96
N GLY A 408 24.87 -54.62 -67.17
CA GLY A 408 24.36 -54.27 -68.49
C GLY A 408 25.37 -53.42 -69.29
N ILE A 409 25.96 -52.41 -68.65
CA ILE A 409 27.01 -51.59 -69.25
C ILE A 409 28.22 -52.46 -69.63
N SER A 410 28.68 -53.32 -68.73
CA SER A 410 29.80 -54.25 -69.00
C SER A 410 29.50 -55.19 -70.18
N ALA A 411 28.29 -55.76 -70.22
CA ALA A 411 27.85 -56.65 -71.29
C ALA A 411 27.75 -55.96 -72.66
N ILE A 412 27.54 -54.63 -72.71
CA ILE A 412 27.56 -53.84 -73.95
C ILE A 412 28.99 -53.41 -74.30
N ASN A 413 29.78 -53.00 -73.31
CA ASN A 413 31.11 -52.45 -73.53
C ASN A 413 32.10 -53.53 -74.01
N HIS A 414 32.03 -54.74 -73.46
CA HIS A 414 32.97 -55.81 -73.82
C HIS A 414 32.85 -56.27 -75.30
N PRO A 415 31.66 -56.51 -75.88
CA PRO A 415 31.52 -56.80 -77.31
C PRO A 415 31.92 -55.62 -78.19
N PHE A 416 31.65 -54.39 -77.74
CA PHE A 416 32.04 -53.17 -78.47
C PHE A 416 33.57 -53.06 -78.55
N GLU A 417 34.28 -53.17 -77.42
CA GLU A 417 35.74 -53.18 -77.36
C GLU A 417 36.34 -54.31 -78.23
N LEU A 418 35.78 -55.51 -78.14
CA LEU A 418 36.25 -56.66 -78.93
C LEU A 418 36.09 -56.42 -80.44
N ASN A 419 34.95 -55.87 -80.85
CA ASN A 419 34.65 -55.56 -82.25
C ASN A 419 35.55 -54.42 -82.76
N LEU A 420 35.81 -53.41 -81.93
CA LEU A 420 36.74 -52.31 -82.24
C LEU A 420 38.16 -52.83 -82.44
N SER A 421 38.64 -53.70 -81.55
CA SER A 421 39.94 -54.37 -81.69
C SER A 421 39.99 -55.22 -82.96
N THR A 422 38.97 -56.04 -83.20
CA THR A 422 38.91 -56.92 -84.38
C THR A 422 38.93 -56.12 -85.68
N ASN A 423 38.18 -55.02 -85.76
CA ASN A 423 38.18 -54.16 -86.94
C ASN A 423 39.51 -53.41 -87.11
N TYR A 424 40.14 -53.00 -86.01
CA TYR A 424 41.46 -52.40 -86.03
C TYR A 424 42.51 -53.39 -86.58
N ASP A 425 42.53 -54.63 -86.06
CA ASP A 425 43.42 -55.70 -86.52
C ASP A 425 43.18 -56.04 -88.00
N LYS A 426 41.91 -56.12 -88.42
CA LYS A 426 41.55 -56.34 -89.83
C LYS A 426 42.07 -55.23 -90.73
N THR A 427 41.93 -53.97 -90.32
CA THR A 427 42.41 -52.81 -91.09
C THR A 427 43.94 -52.84 -91.21
N ILE A 428 44.65 -53.26 -90.16
CA ILE A 428 46.11 -53.45 -90.21
C ILE A 428 46.48 -54.53 -91.24
N SER A 429 45.81 -55.68 -91.22
CA SER A 429 46.09 -56.76 -92.19
C SER A 429 45.79 -56.36 -93.64
N GLU A 430 44.73 -55.57 -93.88
CA GLU A 430 44.43 -55.02 -95.21
C GLU A 430 45.50 -54.03 -95.68
N LEU A 431 46.06 -53.22 -94.77
CA LEU A 431 47.19 -52.33 -95.04
C LEU A 431 48.48 -53.10 -95.35
N GLU A 432 48.75 -54.20 -94.67
CA GLU A 432 49.91 -55.07 -94.95
C GLU A 432 49.84 -55.69 -96.35
N LEU A 433 48.65 -56.16 -96.77
CA LEU A 433 48.38 -56.64 -98.14
C LEU A 433 48.59 -55.54 -99.19
N PHE A 434 48.14 -54.32 -98.88
CA PHE A 434 48.39 -53.17 -99.76
C PHE A 434 49.89 -52.89 -99.90
N ASN A 435 50.65 -53.03 -98.82
CA ASN A 435 52.09 -52.84 -98.81
C ASN A 435 52.81 -53.92 -99.64
N SER A 436 52.39 -55.19 -99.57
CA SER A 436 52.99 -56.26 -100.39
C SER A 436 52.71 -56.08 -101.88
N ASN A 437 51.49 -55.64 -102.24
CA ASN A 437 51.16 -55.30 -103.63
C ASN A 437 51.98 -54.11 -104.14
N PHE A 438 52.35 -53.18 -103.25
CA PHE A 438 53.24 -52.07 -103.60
C PHE A 438 54.65 -52.55 -103.90
N VAL A 439 55.17 -53.52 -103.14
CA VAL A 439 56.46 -54.18 -103.40
C VAL A 439 56.45 -54.90 -104.75
N GLU A 440 55.37 -55.64 -105.07
CA GLU A 440 55.24 -56.28 -106.40
C GLU A 440 55.19 -55.26 -107.55
N LEU A 441 54.52 -54.12 -107.34
CA LEU A 441 54.51 -53.03 -108.31
C LEU A 441 55.91 -52.41 -108.48
N GLU A 442 56.65 -52.26 -107.39
CA GLU A 442 58.02 -51.77 -107.39
C GLU A 442 58.94 -52.73 -108.18
N GLU A 443 58.84 -54.04 -107.95
CA GLU A 443 59.55 -55.06 -108.73
C GLU A 443 59.16 -55.05 -110.22
N LEU A 444 57.88 -54.82 -110.53
CA LEU A 444 57.41 -54.72 -111.91
C LEU A 444 57.95 -53.45 -112.60
N ILE A 445 58.03 -52.34 -111.88
CA ILE A 445 58.66 -51.10 -112.34
C ILE A 445 60.17 -51.33 -112.56
N GLU A 446 60.87 -52.02 -111.65
CA GLU A 446 62.28 -52.38 -111.83
C GLU A 446 62.50 -53.28 -113.06
N ARG A 447 61.63 -54.28 -113.27
CA ARG A 447 61.65 -55.12 -114.48
C ARG A 447 61.42 -54.31 -115.75
N LEU A 448 60.47 -53.38 -115.75
CA LEU A 448 60.26 -52.49 -116.90
C LEU A 448 61.48 -51.58 -117.12
N GLN A 449 62.10 -51.07 -116.05
CA GLN A 449 63.32 -50.28 -116.14
C GLN A 449 64.52 -51.07 -116.68
N SER A 450 64.64 -52.37 -116.37
CA SER A 450 65.72 -53.21 -116.89
C SER A 450 65.56 -53.60 -118.36
N ILE A 451 64.35 -53.53 -118.91
CA ILE A 451 64.05 -53.80 -120.33
C ILE A 451 64.26 -52.56 -121.22
N ILE A 452 64.19 -51.34 -120.67
CA ILE A 452 64.37 -50.09 -121.42
C ILE A 452 65.74 -49.95 -122.13
N PRO A 453 66.88 -50.41 -121.57
CA PRO A 453 68.16 -50.41 -122.28
C PRO A 453 68.17 -51.30 -123.52
N ASP A 454 67.48 -52.46 -123.48
CA ASP A 454 67.47 -53.43 -124.57
C ASP A 454 66.68 -52.91 -125.79
N PHE A 455 65.63 -52.12 -125.56
CA PHE A 455 64.92 -51.43 -126.65
C PHE A 455 65.71 -50.26 -127.26
N ARG A 456 66.70 -49.70 -126.57
CA ARG A 456 67.53 -48.60 -127.10
C ARG A 456 68.62 -49.02 -128.07
N ASN A 457 68.94 -50.32 -128.18
CA ASN A 457 70.01 -50.82 -129.08
C ASN A 457 69.51 -51.39 -130.42
N ILE A 458 68.21 -51.32 -130.73
CA ILE A 458 67.67 -51.73 -132.05
C ILE A 458 67.60 -50.51 -132.98
N LYS A 459 68.77 -49.98 -133.37
CA LYS A 459 69.09 -49.29 -134.65
C LYS A 459 70.47 -48.61 -134.58
N LYS A 460 71.53 -49.40 -134.80
CA LYS A 460 72.50 -49.20 -135.89
C LYS A 460 73.52 -50.33 -135.92
#